data_AF-A0A0G4ESM4-F1
#
_entry.id   AF-A0A0G4ESM4-F1
#
_cell.length_a   1.000
_cell.length_b   1.000
_cell.length_c   1.000
_cell.angle_alpha   90.00
_cell.angle_beta   90.00
_cell.angle_gamma   90.00
#
_symmetry.space_group_name_H-M   'P 1'
#
loop_
_entity.id
_entity.type
_entity.pdbx_description
1 polymer ?
#
loop_
_entity_poly.entity_id
_entity_poly.type
_entity_poly.pdbx_seq_one_letter_code
_entity_poly.pdbx_strand_id
1 'polypeptide(L)'
;MQGHYWDKTTFVGEEHARGMKAYDRTMAHVEDMLRTAKPDIVVFDGDICDERGRTEWNQLMECWTQLISYVEKYGVLWTFVPGNHENDVKEEYWERCKLIEIYAAYPKYCLSVGQKSFNHVLNIVKGTILMAMFDSHGDKPANKDGLKDEVEPAVVAAFDKYMDDHFDCTKTENATAPGKQVEKDALRLAFLHIPLRQFPPTVENNEGKLLSGILSKARKLNGVDTGLYEKLQKHQFDGVFCGNDHHSDACMVRGDEKTTANIWLCYNRVGAFTPPSEWEGKVHLPFAGR
;
A
#
# COMPACT_ATOMS: atom_id res chain seq x y z
N MET A 1 14.14 19.74 -16.98
CA MET A 1 12.72 19.93 -16.65
C MET A 1 12.68 20.72 -15.35
N GLN A 2 12.24 21.98 -15.40
CA GLN A 2 12.16 22.86 -14.23
C GLN A 2 11.10 22.30 -13.28
N GLY A 3 11.52 21.96 -12.07
CA GLY A 3 10.61 21.55 -11.00
C GLY A 3 9.79 22.74 -10.56
N HIS A 4 8.46 22.63 -10.70
CA HIS A 4 7.54 23.50 -9.99
C HIS A 4 7.65 23.16 -8.50
N TYR A 5 8.51 23.88 -7.79
CA TYR A 5 8.52 23.91 -6.33
C TYR A 5 7.31 24.72 -5.87
N TRP A 6 6.43 24.08 -5.11
CA TRP A 6 5.17 24.62 -4.63
C TRP A 6 5.42 25.51 -3.40
N ASP A 7 5.26 26.82 -3.57
CA ASP A 7 5.43 27.83 -2.53
C ASP A 7 4.21 27.84 -1.57
N LYS A 8 4.47 27.89 -0.26
CA LYS A 8 3.47 27.93 0.83
C LYS A 8 2.54 29.14 0.80
N THR A 9 2.73 30.10 -0.11
CA THR A 9 1.91 31.31 -0.21
C THR A 9 0.72 31.22 -1.17
N THR A 10 0.55 30.12 -1.92
CA THR A 10 -0.47 30.05 -2.99
C THR A 10 -1.79 29.35 -2.66
N PHE A 11 -1.94 28.64 -1.53
CA PHE A 11 -3.24 28.06 -1.15
C PHE A 11 -4.14 29.09 -0.45
N VAL A 12 -4.62 30.07 -1.23
CA VAL A 12 -5.69 31.00 -0.82
C VAL A 12 -6.83 30.91 -1.83
N GLY A 13 -8.06 30.69 -1.36
CA GLY A 13 -9.26 30.69 -2.20
C GLY A 13 -9.67 29.31 -2.74
N GLU A 14 -9.93 29.22 -4.04
CA GLU A 14 -10.65 28.09 -4.66
C GLU A 14 -9.94 26.74 -4.57
N GLU A 15 -8.61 26.67 -4.61
CA GLU A 15 -7.86 25.40 -4.55
C GLU A 15 -7.92 24.77 -3.16
N HIS A 16 -7.82 25.57 -2.10
CA HIS A 16 -8.04 25.11 -0.73
C HIS A 16 -9.47 24.60 -0.55
N ALA A 17 -10.46 25.32 -1.09
CA ALA A 17 -11.86 24.88 -1.07
C ALA A 17 -12.10 23.58 -1.88
N ARG A 18 -11.36 23.36 -2.99
CA ARG A 18 -11.39 22.10 -3.76
C ARG A 18 -10.76 20.95 -2.98
N GLY A 19 -9.63 21.18 -2.30
CA GLY A 19 -8.98 20.20 -1.43
C GLY A 19 -9.89 19.76 -0.28
N MET A 20 -10.54 20.71 0.41
CA MET A 20 -11.50 20.39 1.48
C MET A 20 -12.70 19.57 0.98
N LYS A 21 -13.25 19.90 -0.21
CA LYS A 21 -14.34 19.10 -0.81
C LYS A 21 -13.88 17.68 -1.17
N ALA A 22 -12.65 17.51 -1.63
CA ALA A 22 -12.09 16.20 -1.94
C ALA A 22 -11.87 15.36 -0.67
N TYR A 23 -11.41 16.01 0.40
CA TYR A 23 -11.31 15.43 1.74
C TYR A 23 -12.68 14.94 2.24
N ASP A 24 -13.71 15.80 2.24
CA ASP A 24 -15.05 15.44 2.75
C ASP A 24 -15.65 14.27 1.98
N ARG A 25 -15.49 14.26 0.65
CA ARG A 25 -15.93 13.14 -0.20
C ARG A 25 -15.19 11.85 0.13
N THR A 26 -13.89 11.92 0.40
CA THR A 26 -13.09 10.74 0.73
C THR A 26 -13.48 10.19 2.09
N MET A 27 -13.64 11.04 3.10
CA MET A 27 -14.07 10.60 4.42
C MET A 27 -15.49 10.03 4.41
N ALA A 28 -16.41 10.64 3.65
CA ALA A 28 -17.74 10.08 3.43
C ALA A 28 -17.70 8.71 2.72
N HIS A 29 -16.81 8.56 1.74
CA HIS A 29 -16.61 7.30 1.03
C HIS A 29 -16.00 6.21 1.93
N VAL A 30 -14.99 6.56 2.74
CA VAL A 30 -14.40 5.66 3.75
C VAL A 30 -15.47 5.22 4.74
N GLU A 31 -16.30 6.14 5.23
CA GLU A 31 -17.40 5.80 6.14
C GLU A 31 -18.44 4.89 5.47
N ASP A 32 -18.79 5.14 4.21
CA ASP A 32 -19.72 4.29 3.46
C ASP A 32 -19.13 2.88 3.28
N MET A 33 -17.86 2.75 2.93
CA MET A 33 -17.18 1.44 2.83
C MET A 33 -17.17 0.70 4.17
N LEU A 34 -16.84 1.39 5.27
CA LEU A 34 -16.85 0.81 6.62
C LEU A 34 -18.26 0.31 7.00
N ARG A 35 -19.31 1.07 6.66
CA ARG A 35 -20.70 0.70 6.96
C ARG A 35 -21.24 -0.43 6.09
N THR A 36 -20.88 -0.44 4.81
CA THR A 36 -21.43 -1.36 3.80
C THR A 36 -20.68 -2.68 3.77
N ALA A 37 -19.35 -2.64 3.68
CA ALA A 37 -18.51 -3.84 3.62
C ALA A 37 -18.30 -4.47 5.00
N LYS A 38 -18.39 -3.68 6.08
CA LYS A 38 -18.15 -4.10 7.47
C LYS A 38 -16.85 -4.92 7.60
N PRO A 39 -15.70 -4.36 7.19
CA PRO A 39 -14.45 -5.10 7.18
C PRO A 39 -13.97 -5.40 8.60
N ASP A 40 -13.30 -6.53 8.77
CA ASP A 40 -12.59 -6.85 10.02
C ASP A 40 -11.25 -6.10 10.11
N ILE A 41 -10.62 -5.83 8.96
CA ILE A 41 -9.31 -5.19 8.84
C ILE A 41 -9.35 -4.16 7.70
N VAL A 42 -8.78 -2.98 7.95
CA VAL A 42 -8.49 -1.96 6.94
C VAL A 42 -6.97 -1.85 6.76
N VAL A 43 -6.52 -1.85 5.51
CA VAL A 43 -5.12 -1.60 5.18
C VAL A 43 -5.03 -0.33 4.37
N PHE A 44 -4.22 0.62 4.83
CA PHE A 44 -3.87 1.81 4.08
C PHE A 44 -2.53 1.60 3.38
N ASP A 45 -2.50 1.69 2.07
CA ASP A 45 -1.38 1.24 1.23
C ASP A 45 -0.56 2.39 0.65
N GLY A 46 -0.43 3.49 1.39
CA GLY A 46 0.45 4.63 1.09
C GLY A 46 -0.28 5.83 0.49
N ASP A 47 0.40 6.98 0.46
CA ASP A 47 -0.14 8.29 0.09
C ASP A 47 -1.43 8.63 0.87
N ILE A 48 -1.39 8.31 2.16
CA ILE A 48 -2.46 8.45 3.15
C ILE A 48 -2.61 9.90 3.55
N CYS A 49 -1.47 10.59 3.75
CA CYS A 49 -1.46 12.01 4.03
C CYS A 49 -0.36 12.66 3.20
N ASP A 50 -0.77 13.30 2.11
CA ASP A 50 0.12 14.18 1.36
C ASP A 50 0.58 15.34 2.25
N GLU A 51 1.89 15.41 2.43
CA GLU A 51 2.54 16.41 3.25
C GLU A 51 2.89 17.69 2.48
N ARG A 52 2.60 17.76 1.17
CA ARG A 52 2.74 19.01 0.41
C ARG A 52 1.84 20.09 1.02
N GLY A 53 2.46 21.02 1.75
CA GLY A 53 1.78 22.08 2.50
C GLY A 53 1.58 21.80 3.99
N ARG A 54 1.95 20.62 4.49
CA ARG A 54 2.01 20.28 5.92
C ARG A 54 3.46 20.06 6.34
N THR A 55 4.04 21.02 7.05
CA THR A 55 5.47 20.91 7.43
C THR A 55 5.70 20.57 8.89
N GLU A 56 4.63 20.53 9.69
CA GLU A 56 4.75 20.27 11.13
C GLU A 56 4.15 18.91 11.51
N TRP A 57 4.75 18.21 12.48
CA TRP A 57 4.32 16.87 12.91
C TRP A 57 2.88 16.86 13.40
N ASN A 58 2.45 17.90 14.12
CA ASN A 58 1.08 18.01 14.61
C ASN A 58 0.07 18.09 13.46
N GLN A 59 0.41 18.76 12.35
CA GLN A 59 -0.47 18.85 11.17
C GLN A 59 -0.63 17.50 10.46
N LEU A 60 0.43 16.69 10.44
CA LEU A 60 0.38 15.30 9.97
C LEU A 60 -0.46 14.45 10.92
N MET A 61 -0.20 14.54 12.23
CA MET A 61 -0.92 13.77 13.25
C MET A 61 -2.41 14.13 13.33
N GLU A 62 -2.80 15.37 13.01
CA GLU A 62 -4.20 15.77 12.87
C GLU A 62 -4.92 15.00 11.75
N CYS A 63 -4.29 14.83 10.58
CA CYS A 63 -4.84 14.00 9.50
C CYS A 63 -5.02 12.56 9.93
N TRP A 64 -3.98 11.99 10.54
CA TRP A 64 -4.03 10.63 11.06
C TRP A 64 -5.12 10.48 12.13
N THR A 65 -5.23 11.43 13.06
CA THR A 65 -6.26 11.40 14.11
C THR A 65 -7.64 11.34 13.49
N GLN A 66 -7.90 12.16 12.48
CA GLN A 66 -9.18 12.19 11.79
C GLN A 66 -9.47 10.88 11.07
N LEU A 67 -8.56 10.39 10.23
CA LEU A 67 -8.74 9.14 9.50
C LEU A 67 -8.95 7.94 10.43
N ILE A 68 -8.08 7.80 11.44
CA ILE A 68 -8.12 6.69 12.39
C ILE A 68 -9.38 6.75 13.25
N SER A 69 -9.87 7.95 13.62
CA SER A 69 -11.12 8.07 14.38
C SER A 69 -12.33 7.42 13.69
N TYR A 70 -12.38 7.43 12.36
CA TYR A 70 -13.44 6.75 11.61
C TYR A 70 -13.29 5.24 11.74
N VAL A 71 -12.10 4.69 11.55
CA VAL A 71 -11.87 3.24 11.66
C VAL A 71 -12.14 2.74 13.08
N GLU A 72 -11.63 3.45 14.09
CA GLU A 72 -11.80 3.06 15.50
C GLU A 72 -13.25 3.20 15.98
N LYS A 73 -14.02 4.17 15.45
CA LYS A 73 -15.46 4.32 15.70
C LYS A 73 -16.23 3.04 15.33
N TYR A 74 -15.80 2.32 14.30
CA TYR A 74 -16.39 1.04 13.90
C TYR A 74 -15.72 -0.18 14.56
N GLY A 75 -14.69 0.02 15.39
CA GLY A 75 -13.98 -1.07 16.08
C GLY A 75 -13.16 -1.97 15.16
N VAL A 76 -12.73 -1.43 14.02
CA VAL A 76 -12.06 -2.19 12.95
C VAL A 76 -10.53 -2.15 13.16
N LEU A 77 -9.87 -3.29 12.95
CA LEU A 77 -8.41 -3.38 13.00
C LEU A 77 -7.79 -2.67 11.81
N TRP A 78 -6.60 -2.09 11.97
CA TRP A 78 -5.95 -1.42 10.86
C TRP A 78 -4.43 -1.49 10.88
N THR A 79 -3.84 -1.25 9.71
CA THR A 79 -2.40 -1.05 9.54
C THR A 79 -2.16 -0.19 8.32
N PHE A 80 -0.91 0.21 8.10
CA PHE A 80 -0.52 0.90 6.89
C PHE A 80 0.91 0.59 6.44
N VAL A 81 1.19 0.89 5.17
CA VAL A 81 2.54 1.13 4.63
C VAL A 81 2.59 2.55 4.05
N PRO A 82 3.74 3.23 4.11
CA PRO A 82 3.88 4.56 3.52
C PRO A 82 4.01 4.49 2.00
N GLY A 83 3.51 5.51 1.34
CA GLY A 83 3.67 5.74 -0.10
C GLY A 83 4.86 6.63 -0.39
N ASN A 84 4.85 7.30 -1.55
CA ASN A 84 5.92 8.22 -1.93
C ASN A 84 5.70 9.65 -1.46
N HIS A 85 4.47 10.01 -1.08
CA HIS A 85 4.17 11.34 -0.59
C HIS A 85 4.39 11.48 0.93
N GLU A 86 4.54 10.41 1.71
CA GLU A 86 4.85 10.53 3.16
C GLU A 86 6.31 10.97 3.49
N ASN A 87 7.09 11.47 2.52
CA ASN A 87 8.45 12.01 2.71
C ASN A 87 8.95 12.97 1.60
N ASP A 88 8.06 13.56 0.81
CA ASP A 88 8.33 14.61 -0.18
C ASP A 88 8.87 15.96 0.38
N VAL A 89 8.87 16.23 1.68
CA VAL A 89 9.44 17.45 2.29
C VAL A 89 10.95 17.27 2.51
N LYS A 90 11.69 17.66 1.47
CA LYS A 90 13.10 17.35 1.21
C LYS A 90 14.17 17.70 2.24
N GLU A 91 13.94 18.49 3.29
CA GLU A 91 15.10 19.02 4.04
C GLU A 91 15.09 18.94 5.57
N GLU A 92 14.02 18.60 6.30
CA GLU A 92 14.17 18.65 7.77
C GLU A 92 13.17 17.92 8.68
N TYR A 93 12.10 17.31 8.16
CA TYR A 93 10.96 17.06 9.04
C TYR A 93 10.82 15.59 9.45
N TRP A 94 10.57 14.60 8.57
CA TRP A 94 10.34 13.22 9.04
C TRP A 94 11.12 12.17 8.24
N GLU A 95 12.11 11.54 8.86
CA GLU A 95 12.63 10.27 8.37
C GLU A 95 11.54 9.20 8.43
N ARG A 96 11.57 8.21 7.52
CA ARG A 96 10.67 7.02 7.56
C ARG A 96 10.59 6.40 8.96
N CYS A 97 11.67 6.47 9.74
CA CYS A 97 11.71 5.99 11.11
C CYS A 97 10.73 6.73 12.06
N LYS A 98 10.45 8.01 11.83
CA LYS A 98 9.50 8.80 12.62
C LYS A 98 8.05 8.40 12.34
N LEU A 99 7.71 8.10 11.08
CA LEU A 99 6.36 7.68 10.71
C LEU A 99 5.93 6.40 11.43
N ILE A 100 6.89 5.55 11.83
CA ILE A 100 6.61 4.34 12.64
C ILE A 100 5.97 4.71 13.99
N GLU A 101 6.21 5.92 14.52
CA GLU A 101 5.54 6.40 15.74
C GLU A 101 4.02 6.48 15.62
N ILE A 102 3.48 6.57 14.40
CA ILE A 102 2.03 6.53 14.14
C ILE A 102 1.42 5.21 14.64
N TYR A 103 2.11 4.08 14.50
CA TYR A 103 1.65 2.81 15.07
C TYR A 103 1.49 2.89 16.59
N ALA A 104 2.42 3.56 17.27
CA ALA A 104 2.41 3.69 18.73
C ALA A 104 1.41 4.74 19.22
N ALA A 105 1.09 5.75 18.41
CA ALA A 105 0.15 6.82 18.75
C ALA A 105 -1.31 6.34 18.88
N TYR A 106 -1.66 5.25 18.18
CA TYR A 106 -3.03 4.73 18.09
C TYR A 106 -3.08 3.21 18.35
N PRO A 107 -2.71 2.75 19.56
CA PRO A 107 -2.36 1.35 19.78
C PRO A 107 -3.57 0.41 19.87
N LYS A 108 -4.79 0.94 20.02
CA LYS A 108 -5.96 0.13 20.38
C LYS A 108 -6.37 -0.87 19.29
N TYR A 109 -6.35 -0.43 18.04
CA TYR A 109 -6.76 -1.24 16.89
C TYR A 109 -5.67 -1.36 15.81
N CYS A 110 -4.49 -0.79 16.04
CA CYS A 110 -3.38 -0.89 15.11
C CYS A 110 -2.69 -2.26 15.21
N LEU A 111 -2.61 -2.99 14.11
CA LEU A 111 -1.97 -4.32 14.03
C LEU A 111 -0.45 -4.26 14.06
N SER A 112 0.14 -3.13 13.69
CA SER A 112 1.59 -2.94 13.57
C SER A 112 2.22 -2.27 14.79
N VAL A 113 1.50 -2.21 15.92
CA VAL A 113 2.06 -1.73 17.18
C VAL A 113 3.32 -2.51 17.54
N GLY A 114 4.39 -1.78 17.87
CA GLY A 114 5.68 -2.36 18.26
C GLY A 114 6.58 -2.78 17.10
N GLN A 115 6.12 -2.66 15.85
CA GLN A 115 7.00 -2.85 14.69
C GLN A 115 8.04 -1.73 14.62
N LYS A 116 9.24 -2.08 14.17
CA LYS A 116 10.41 -1.17 14.08
C LYS A 116 10.75 -0.77 12.65
N SER A 117 9.96 -1.24 11.70
CA SER A 117 10.09 -1.03 10.26
C SER A 117 8.71 -1.18 9.65
N PHE A 118 8.50 -0.59 8.48
CA PHE A 118 7.34 -0.86 7.62
C PHE A 118 7.45 -2.18 6.84
N ASN A 119 8.66 -2.75 6.83
CA ASN A 119 8.94 -4.05 6.23
C ASN A 119 8.80 -5.15 7.30
N HIS A 120 7.63 -5.76 7.39
CA HIS A 120 7.30 -6.77 8.39
C HIS A 120 6.19 -7.71 7.93
N VAL A 121 6.01 -8.82 8.64
CA VAL A 121 4.93 -9.77 8.38
C VAL A 121 4.05 -9.85 9.62
N LEU A 122 2.76 -9.60 9.45
CA LEU A 122 1.73 -9.80 10.46
C LEU A 122 1.17 -11.22 10.32
N ASN A 123 1.11 -11.97 11.42
CA ASN A 123 0.42 -13.25 11.49
C ASN A 123 -0.89 -13.05 12.28
N ILE A 124 -1.95 -12.78 11.53
CA ILE A 124 -3.26 -12.40 12.02
C ILE A 124 -4.10 -13.66 12.10
N VAL A 125 -4.62 -13.96 13.29
CA VAL A 125 -5.18 -15.30 13.61
C VAL A 125 -4.12 -16.37 13.38
N LYS A 126 -3.45 -16.77 14.48
CA LYS A 126 -2.23 -17.58 14.49
C LYS A 126 -2.22 -18.69 13.42
N GLY A 127 -1.52 -18.42 12.32
CA GLY A 127 -1.28 -19.37 11.23
C GLY A 127 -2.27 -19.31 10.07
N THR A 128 -3.33 -18.51 10.13
CA THR A 128 -4.43 -18.49 9.16
C THR A 128 -4.39 -17.30 8.19
N ILE A 129 -3.94 -16.11 8.64
CA ILE A 129 -3.76 -14.96 7.75
C ILE A 129 -2.35 -14.40 7.93
N LEU A 130 -1.59 -14.33 6.85
CA LEU A 130 -0.32 -13.61 6.80
C LEU A 130 -0.47 -12.35 5.96
N MET A 131 -0.03 -11.22 6.50
CA MET A 131 0.08 -9.98 5.74
C MET A 131 1.54 -9.52 5.73
N ALA A 132 2.17 -9.56 4.56
CA ALA A 132 3.49 -8.99 4.36
C ALA A 132 3.35 -7.51 3.96
N MET A 133 4.02 -6.64 4.70
CA MET A 133 4.02 -5.20 4.52
C MET A 133 5.38 -4.80 3.96
N PHE A 134 5.40 -3.98 2.91
CA PHE A 134 6.64 -3.51 2.28
C PHE A 134 6.62 -1.99 2.06
N ASP A 135 7.73 -1.34 2.41
CA ASP A 135 8.01 0.05 2.03
C ASP A 135 8.65 0.08 0.64
N SER A 136 7.85 0.44 -0.35
CA SER A 136 8.27 0.50 -1.76
C SER A 136 8.80 1.88 -2.20
N HIS A 137 9.02 2.82 -1.28
CA HIS A 137 9.56 4.16 -1.59
C HIS A 137 10.70 4.61 -0.68
N GLY A 138 11.27 3.73 0.15
CA GLY A 138 12.39 4.08 1.02
C GLY A 138 13.45 4.90 0.28
N ASP A 139 13.85 6.05 0.84
CA ASP A 139 14.55 7.21 0.24
C ASP A 139 15.86 6.94 -0.51
N LYS A 140 15.82 6.05 -1.51
CA LYS A 140 16.99 5.61 -2.22
C LYS A 140 17.19 6.43 -3.48
N PRO A 141 18.47 6.77 -3.78
CA PRO A 141 18.80 7.38 -5.05
C PRO A 141 18.44 6.41 -6.17
N ALA A 142 17.89 6.95 -7.24
CA ALA A 142 17.66 6.20 -8.45
C ALA A 142 18.99 5.63 -8.99
N ASN A 143 18.91 4.49 -9.66
CA ASN A 143 20.03 3.94 -10.43
C ASN A 143 20.43 4.88 -11.57
N LYS A 144 21.48 4.51 -12.32
CA LYS A 144 21.99 5.29 -13.46
C LYS A 144 20.95 5.57 -14.56
N ASP A 145 19.88 4.79 -14.62
CA ASP A 145 18.79 4.90 -15.59
C ASP A 145 17.59 5.69 -15.02
N GLY A 146 17.72 6.26 -13.81
CA GLY A 146 16.67 7.04 -13.15
C GLY A 146 15.57 6.21 -12.49
N LEU A 147 15.76 4.89 -12.33
CA LEU A 147 14.81 4.00 -11.68
C LEU A 147 15.20 3.70 -10.23
N LYS A 148 14.26 3.72 -9.29
CA LYS A 148 14.45 3.21 -7.92
C LYS A 148 14.21 1.70 -7.88
N ASP A 149 14.65 1.00 -6.85
CA ASP A 149 14.21 -0.39 -6.62
C ASP A 149 12.72 -0.39 -6.24
N GLU A 150 11.96 -1.41 -6.63
CA GLU A 150 10.55 -1.56 -6.18
C GLU A 150 10.47 -1.75 -4.67
N VAL A 151 11.30 -2.64 -4.14
CA VAL A 151 11.55 -2.89 -2.73
C VAL A 151 13.04 -3.20 -2.61
N GLU A 152 13.71 -2.71 -1.58
CA GLU A 152 15.15 -2.90 -1.43
C GLU A 152 15.56 -4.39 -1.48
N PRO A 153 16.59 -4.78 -2.26
CA PRO A 153 17.02 -6.18 -2.35
C PRO A 153 17.36 -6.84 -1.01
N ALA A 154 17.90 -6.07 -0.05
CA ALA A 154 18.16 -6.57 1.31
C ALA A 154 16.87 -6.86 2.08
N VAL A 155 15.81 -6.06 1.86
CA VAL A 155 14.47 -6.31 2.42
C VAL A 155 13.87 -7.57 1.79
N VAL A 156 13.97 -7.73 0.46
CA VAL A 156 13.49 -8.93 -0.23
C VAL A 156 14.22 -10.19 0.27
N ALA A 157 15.54 -10.12 0.46
CA ALA A 157 16.33 -11.22 1.00
C ALA A 157 15.97 -11.53 2.46
N ALA A 158 15.77 -10.51 3.30
CA ALA A 158 15.36 -10.67 4.69
C ALA A 158 13.95 -11.28 4.79
N PHE A 159 13.03 -10.87 3.93
CA PHE A 159 11.70 -11.44 3.81
C PHE A 159 11.77 -12.93 3.40
N ASP A 160 12.51 -13.27 2.34
CA ASP A 160 12.66 -14.65 1.88
C ASP A 160 13.19 -15.55 3.01
N LYS A 161 14.23 -15.07 3.72
CA LYS A 161 14.80 -15.78 4.86
C LYS A 161 13.79 -15.93 6.01
N TYR A 162 13.08 -14.86 6.36
CA TYR A 162 12.07 -14.90 7.42
C TYR A 162 10.96 -15.90 7.09
N MET A 163 10.50 -15.91 5.83
CA MET A 163 9.51 -16.88 5.38
C MET A 163 10.04 -18.31 5.49
N ASP A 164 11.27 -18.61 5.04
CA ASP A 164 11.90 -19.94 5.16
C ASP A 164 12.06 -20.39 6.64
N ASP A 165 12.43 -19.45 7.53
CA ASP A 165 12.67 -19.72 8.94
C ASP A 165 11.36 -20.02 9.69
N HIS A 166 10.29 -19.26 9.41
CA HIS A 166 9.07 -19.24 10.21
C HIS A 166 7.88 -19.97 9.59
N PHE A 167 7.89 -20.16 8.27
CA PHE A 167 6.76 -20.72 7.53
C PHE A 167 7.23 -21.83 6.58
N ASP A 168 6.51 -22.94 6.58
CA ASP A 168 6.83 -24.08 5.73
C ASP A 168 5.71 -24.28 4.72
N CYS A 169 5.85 -23.69 3.52
CA CYS A 169 4.89 -23.83 2.43
C CYS A 169 4.93 -25.23 1.77
N THR A 170 5.86 -26.12 2.18
CA THR A 170 6.09 -27.42 1.53
C THR A 170 5.50 -28.61 2.27
N LYS A 171 5.04 -28.44 3.52
CA LYS A 171 4.63 -29.56 4.37
C LYS A 171 3.13 -29.78 4.41
N THR A 172 2.73 -30.93 3.87
CA THR A 172 1.47 -31.60 4.18
C THR A 172 1.53 -32.21 5.59
N GLU A 173 0.70 -31.68 6.49
CA GLU A 173 0.12 -32.35 7.67
C GLU A 173 0.99 -32.84 8.84
N ASN A 174 2.33 -32.81 8.81
CA ASN A 174 3.14 -33.36 9.93
C ASN A 174 4.32 -32.48 10.40
N ALA A 175 4.09 -31.18 10.64
CA ALA A 175 5.09 -30.33 11.30
C ALA A 175 4.96 -30.43 12.84
N THR A 176 5.63 -31.42 13.44
CA THR A 176 5.80 -31.54 14.91
C THR A 176 6.89 -30.62 15.48
N ALA A 177 7.52 -29.78 14.66
CA ALA A 177 8.52 -28.82 15.10
C ALA A 177 7.83 -27.59 15.72
N PRO A 178 8.03 -27.29 17.02
CA PRO A 178 7.47 -26.10 17.65
C PRO A 178 8.05 -24.85 16.96
N GLY A 179 7.17 -24.03 16.36
CA GLY A 179 7.53 -22.72 15.81
C GLY A 179 7.20 -22.50 14.33
N LYS A 180 6.94 -23.55 13.54
CA LYS A 180 6.49 -23.44 12.14
C LYS A 180 5.02 -23.80 12.03
N GLN A 181 4.15 -22.88 12.47
CA GLN A 181 2.70 -23.07 12.50
C GLN A 181 2.03 -22.06 11.57
N VAL A 182 2.00 -22.38 10.28
CA VAL A 182 1.04 -21.78 9.36
C VAL A 182 0.17 -22.90 8.81
N GLU A 183 -1.12 -22.65 8.85
CA GLU A 183 -2.11 -23.55 8.30
C GLU A 183 -1.85 -23.68 6.79
N LYS A 184 -2.01 -24.89 6.27
CA LYS A 184 -1.84 -25.20 4.86
C LYS A 184 -2.63 -24.23 3.97
N ASP A 185 -3.81 -23.83 4.45
CA ASP A 185 -4.77 -22.99 3.74
C ASP A 185 -4.76 -21.53 4.21
N ALA A 186 -3.64 -21.07 4.77
CA ALA A 186 -3.51 -19.69 5.21
C ALA A 186 -3.60 -18.72 4.04
N LEU A 187 -4.39 -17.65 4.23
CA LEU A 187 -4.48 -16.53 3.31
C LEU A 187 -3.22 -15.67 3.45
N ARG A 188 -2.48 -15.49 2.36
CA ARG A 188 -1.20 -14.76 2.34
C ARG A 188 -1.29 -13.57 1.40
N LEU A 189 -1.24 -12.36 1.96
CA LEU A 189 -1.41 -11.12 1.23
C LEU A 189 -0.19 -10.23 1.40
N ALA A 190 0.21 -9.54 0.35
CA ALA A 190 1.29 -8.56 0.37
C ALA A 190 0.74 -7.16 0.07
N PHE A 191 1.26 -6.15 0.78
CA PHE A 191 0.85 -4.75 0.64
C PHE A 191 2.07 -3.87 0.45
N LEU A 192 2.03 -3.03 -0.58
CA LEU A 192 3.05 -2.06 -0.92
C LEU A 192 2.40 -0.89 -1.67
N HIS A 193 3.02 0.29 -1.69
CA HIS A 193 2.40 1.43 -2.34
C HIS A 193 2.62 1.45 -3.86
N ILE A 194 3.87 1.29 -4.29
CA ILE A 194 4.26 1.35 -5.70
C ILE A 194 4.06 -0.04 -6.31
N PRO A 195 3.33 -0.15 -7.44
CA PRO A 195 3.09 -1.45 -8.08
C PRO A 195 4.40 -2.11 -8.53
N LEU A 196 4.46 -3.43 -8.35
CA LEU A 196 5.52 -4.26 -8.96
C LEU A 196 5.42 -4.18 -10.49
N ARG A 197 6.53 -4.39 -11.19
CA ARG A 197 6.58 -4.48 -12.66
C ARG A 197 5.73 -5.62 -13.22
N GLN A 198 5.41 -6.61 -12.39
CA GLN A 198 4.52 -7.69 -12.79
C GLN A 198 3.07 -7.25 -12.95
N PHE A 199 2.69 -6.07 -12.43
CA PHE A 199 1.42 -5.45 -12.80
C PHE A 199 1.48 -5.04 -14.28
N PRO A 200 0.49 -5.39 -15.10
CA PRO A 200 0.55 -5.09 -16.51
C PRO A 200 0.43 -3.58 -16.74
N PRO A 201 1.18 -3.01 -17.70
CA PRO A 201 1.20 -1.56 -17.94
C PRO A 201 -0.06 -1.05 -18.64
N THR A 202 -0.79 -1.91 -19.35
CA THR A 202 -2.07 -1.60 -20.01
C THR A 202 -3.03 -2.78 -19.93
N VAL A 203 -4.33 -2.55 -20.20
CA VAL A 203 -5.33 -3.61 -20.37
C VAL A 203 -5.07 -4.50 -21.59
N GLU A 204 -4.25 -4.06 -22.54
CA GLU A 204 -3.96 -4.76 -23.80
C GLU A 204 -2.77 -5.71 -23.68
N ASN A 205 -1.88 -5.50 -22.71
CA ASN A 205 -0.77 -6.39 -22.43
C ASN A 205 -1.27 -7.61 -21.64
N ASN A 206 -1.64 -8.67 -22.39
CA ASN A 206 -2.19 -9.96 -21.95
C ASN A 206 -1.31 -10.81 -21.00
N GLU A 207 -0.33 -10.26 -20.28
CA GLU A 207 0.44 -11.03 -19.29
C GLU A 207 -0.38 -11.36 -18.03
N GLY A 208 -1.48 -10.66 -17.80
CA GLY A 208 -2.44 -10.95 -16.74
C GLY A 208 -3.87 -10.83 -17.25
N LYS A 209 -4.75 -11.73 -16.80
CA LYS A 209 -6.18 -11.66 -17.12
C LYS A 209 -6.82 -10.66 -16.18
N LEU A 210 -7.30 -9.51 -16.70
CA LEU A 210 -8.17 -8.61 -15.94
C LEU A 210 -9.42 -9.38 -15.52
N LEU A 211 -9.65 -9.50 -14.22
CA LEU A 211 -10.80 -10.22 -13.68
C LEU A 211 -11.94 -9.28 -13.31
N SER A 212 -11.60 -8.12 -12.76
CA SER A 212 -12.58 -7.13 -12.31
C SER A 212 -11.96 -5.74 -12.24
N GLY A 213 -12.80 -4.71 -12.43
CA GLY A 213 -12.46 -3.32 -12.17
C GLY A 213 -12.07 -2.49 -13.40
N ILE A 214 -11.53 -1.32 -13.13
CA ILE A 214 -11.11 -0.31 -14.10
C ILE A 214 -9.62 -0.11 -13.98
N LEU A 215 -8.92 -0.31 -15.09
CA LEU A 215 -7.46 -0.24 -15.17
C LEU A 215 -7.09 0.90 -16.12
N SER A 216 -6.36 1.91 -15.63
CA SER A 216 -6.03 3.13 -16.38
C SER A 216 -5.10 2.84 -17.57
N LYS A 217 -4.96 3.77 -18.53
CA LYS A 217 -4.02 3.60 -19.67
C LYS A 217 -2.66 4.28 -19.46
N ALA A 218 -2.49 5.08 -18.41
CA ALA A 218 -1.35 5.98 -18.23
C ALA A 218 -0.44 5.58 -17.05
N ARG A 219 -0.31 4.28 -16.78
CA ARG A 219 0.52 3.80 -15.67
C ARG A 219 1.99 4.00 -15.94
N LYS A 220 2.69 4.49 -14.92
CA LYS A 220 4.13 4.39 -14.82
C LYS A 220 4.45 3.18 -13.96
N LEU A 221 4.83 2.07 -14.59
CA LEU A 221 5.51 1.01 -13.88
C LEU A 221 6.89 1.55 -13.50
N ASN A 222 7.06 1.84 -12.22
CA ASN A 222 8.31 2.36 -11.71
C ASN A 222 9.08 1.22 -11.05
N GLY A 223 10.36 1.20 -11.36
CA GLY A 223 11.33 0.52 -10.52
C GLY A 223 12.09 -0.61 -11.19
N VAL A 224 13.15 -1.04 -10.53
CA VAL A 224 13.95 -2.21 -10.87
C VAL A 224 13.31 -3.42 -10.21
N ASP A 225 13.10 -4.47 -11.00
CA ASP A 225 12.67 -5.77 -10.48
C ASP A 225 13.73 -6.31 -9.51
N THR A 226 13.31 -6.53 -8.27
CA THR A 226 14.19 -6.99 -7.19
C THR A 226 14.01 -8.48 -6.89
N GLY A 227 13.15 -9.16 -7.64
CA GLY A 227 12.81 -10.56 -7.43
C GLY A 227 11.72 -10.79 -6.38
N LEU A 228 11.06 -9.73 -5.88
CA LEU A 228 10.06 -9.85 -4.83
C LEU A 228 8.87 -10.71 -5.28
N TYR A 229 8.40 -10.54 -6.52
CA TYR A 229 7.30 -11.33 -7.06
C TYR A 229 7.60 -12.83 -7.03
N GLU A 230 8.82 -13.23 -7.42
CA GLU A 230 9.27 -14.61 -7.40
C GLU A 230 9.34 -15.17 -5.96
N LYS A 231 9.71 -14.33 -4.98
CA LYS A 231 9.67 -14.72 -3.56
C LYS A 231 8.24 -14.93 -3.08
N LEU A 232 7.32 -14.03 -3.46
CA LEU A 232 5.91 -14.17 -3.15
C LEU A 232 5.31 -15.44 -3.77
N GLN A 233 5.69 -15.79 -5.00
CA GLN A 233 5.30 -17.05 -5.64
C GLN A 233 5.89 -18.27 -4.91
N LYS A 234 7.20 -18.25 -4.60
CA LYS A 234 7.88 -19.31 -3.83
C LYS A 234 7.13 -19.60 -2.52
N HIS A 235 6.68 -18.55 -1.84
CA HIS A 235 5.99 -18.61 -0.54
C HIS A 235 4.47 -18.70 -0.64
N GLN A 236 3.93 -18.95 -1.84
CA GLN A 236 2.50 -19.17 -2.10
C GLN A 236 1.60 -18.02 -1.60
N PHE A 237 1.99 -16.78 -1.88
CA PHE A 237 1.12 -15.63 -1.65
C PHE A 237 -0.07 -15.64 -2.60
N ASP A 238 -1.25 -15.35 -2.06
CA ASP A 238 -2.51 -15.30 -2.82
C ASP A 238 -2.69 -13.97 -3.52
N GLY A 239 -2.24 -12.86 -2.92
CA GLY A 239 -2.46 -11.53 -3.48
C GLY A 239 -1.43 -10.49 -3.11
N VAL A 240 -1.29 -9.49 -3.98
CA VAL A 240 -0.47 -8.30 -3.85
C VAL A 240 -1.35 -7.10 -4.13
N PHE A 241 -1.37 -6.16 -3.18
CA PHE A 241 -2.24 -5.00 -3.21
C PHE A 241 -1.41 -3.73 -3.17
N CYS A 242 -1.75 -2.77 -4.03
CA CYS A 242 -1.02 -1.51 -4.13
C CYS A 242 -1.88 -0.32 -4.56
N GLY A 243 -1.33 0.88 -4.34
CA GLY A 243 -1.92 2.16 -4.69
C GLY A 243 -1.15 2.84 -5.82
N ASN A 244 -0.73 4.08 -5.57
CA ASN A 244 0.10 4.95 -6.43
C ASN A 244 -0.54 5.36 -7.78
N ASP A 245 -1.27 4.49 -8.48
CA ASP A 245 -2.07 4.88 -9.64
C ASP A 245 -3.48 5.30 -9.21
N HIS A 246 -3.68 6.61 -9.04
CA HIS A 246 -4.96 7.21 -8.63
C HIS A 246 -6.09 7.13 -9.68
N HIS A 247 -5.98 6.22 -10.64
CA HIS A 247 -6.96 5.99 -11.69
C HIS A 247 -7.26 4.51 -11.94
N SER A 248 -6.63 3.60 -11.19
CA SER A 248 -6.88 2.16 -11.29
C SER A 248 -7.56 1.65 -10.01
N ASP A 249 -8.59 0.83 -10.19
CA ASP A 249 -9.20 -0.01 -9.16
C ASP A 249 -9.57 -1.31 -9.85
N ALA A 250 -8.63 -2.26 -9.81
CA ALA A 250 -8.72 -3.46 -10.61
C ALA A 250 -7.90 -4.58 -10.01
N CYS A 251 -8.43 -5.80 -10.14
CA CYS A 251 -7.71 -7.02 -9.77
C CYS A 251 -7.48 -7.88 -11.00
N MET A 252 -6.28 -8.45 -11.04
CA MET A 252 -5.75 -9.22 -12.15
C MET A 252 -5.13 -10.49 -11.59
N VAL A 253 -5.11 -11.57 -12.36
CA VAL A 253 -4.35 -12.77 -11.96
C VAL A 253 -3.17 -12.94 -12.88
N ARG A 254 -1.99 -13.13 -12.28
CA ARG A 254 -0.76 -13.52 -12.95
C ARG A 254 -0.34 -14.88 -12.42
N GLY A 255 -0.13 -15.82 -13.34
CA GLY A 255 0.50 -17.10 -13.08
C GLY A 255 1.88 -17.17 -13.72
N ASP A 256 2.70 -18.12 -13.30
CA ASP A 256 3.85 -18.58 -14.08
C ASP A 256 3.47 -19.90 -14.73
N GLU A 257 3.70 -20.09 -16.02
CA GLU A 257 3.45 -21.36 -16.72
C GLU A 257 4.22 -22.54 -16.08
N LYS A 258 5.29 -22.27 -15.33
CA LYS A 258 6.12 -23.25 -14.64
C LYS A 258 5.69 -23.57 -13.22
N THR A 259 4.76 -22.80 -12.63
CA THR A 259 4.26 -23.02 -11.27
C THR A 259 2.73 -23.05 -11.24
N THR A 260 2.13 -23.74 -10.27
CA THR A 260 0.66 -23.73 -10.11
C THR A 260 0.17 -22.53 -9.29
N ALA A 261 1.07 -21.64 -8.84
CA ALA A 261 0.74 -20.53 -7.95
C ALA A 261 0.37 -19.28 -8.76
N ASN A 262 -0.92 -18.99 -8.78
CA ASN A 262 -1.48 -17.75 -9.32
C ASN A 262 -1.55 -16.71 -8.21
N ILE A 263 -1.03 -15.50 -8.49
CA ILE A 263 -1.11 -14.37 -7.56
C ILE A 263 -2.09 -13.34 -8.11
N TRP A 264 -2.98 -12.85 -7.25
CA TRP A 264 -3.83 -11.72 -7.52
C TRP A 264 -3.04 -10.41 -7.40
N LEU A 265 -2.99 -9.62 -8.46
CA LEU A 265 -2.38 -8.30 -8.49
C LEU A 265 -3.49 -7.26 -8.52
N CYS A 266 -3.65 -6.53 -7.42
CA CYS A 266 -4.78 -5.62 -7.22
C CYS A 266 -4.31 -4.18 -7.01
N TYR A 267 -4.82 -3.27 -7.84
CA TYR A 267 -4.83 -1.84 -7.54
C TYR A 267 -6.01 -1.57 -6.62
N ASN A 268 -5.71 -0.98 -5.46
CA ASN A 268 -6.71 -0.64 -4.47
C ASN A 268 -7.52 0.58 -4.90
N ARG A 269 -8.70 0.68 -4.30
CA ARG A 269 -9.67 1.70 -4.63
C ARG A 269 -9.10 3.09 -4.39
N VAL A 270 -9.15 3.91 -5.44
CA VAL A 270 -8.73 5.32 -5.40
C VAL A 270 -9.50 6.09 -4.33
N GLY A 271 -8.81 6.52 -3.27
CA GLY A 271 -9.25 7.61 -2.41
C GLY A 271 -8.96 8.96 -3.07
N ALA A 272 -9.79 9.99 -2.84
CA ALA A 272 -9.53 11.34 -3.33
C ALA A 272 -8.90 12.23 -2.24
N PHE A 273 -8.28 11.62 -1.22
CA PHE A 273 -7.86 12.33 -0.01
C PHE A 273 -6.79 13.34 -0.37
N THR A 274 -5.62 12.91 -0.87
CA THR A 274 -4.61 13.82 -1.41
C THR A 274 -3.49 13.05 -2.13
N PRO A 275 -3.04 13.48 -3.33
CA PRO A 275 -3.67 14.51 -4.14
C PRO A 275 -5.06 14.03 -4.61
N PRO A 276 -6.07 14.92 -4.64
CA PRO A 276 -7.34 14.61 -5.30
C PRO A 276 -7.03 14.08 -6.69
N SER A 277 -7.67 12.99 -7.10
CA SER A 277 -7.49 12.42 -8.45
C SER A 277 -7.69 13.46 -9.57
N GLU A 278 -8.55 14.46 -9.33
CA GLU A 278 -8.79 15.60 -10.23
C GLU A 278 -7.57 16.53 -10.40
N TRP A 279 -6.57 16.43 -9.53
CA TRP A 279 -5.33 17.22 -9.54
C TRP A 279 -4.20 16.52 -10.31
N GLU A 280 -4.28 15.20 -10.50
CA GLU A 280 -3.31 14.41 -11.26
C GLU A 280 -3.73 14.09 -12.69
N GLY A 281 -4.94 14.51 -13.10
CA GLY A 281 -5.40 14.37 -14.46
C GLY A 281 -6.85 14.76 -14.66
N LYS A 282 -7.26 14.84 -15.94
CA LYS A 282 -8.68 15.03 -16.35
C LYS A 282 -9.45 13.71 -16.43
N VAL A 283 -8.86 12.60 -15.99
CA VAL A 283 -9.47 11.28 -16.11
C VAL A 283 -10.59 11.17 -15.07
N HIS A 284 -11.78 10.77 -15.51
CA HIS A 284 -12.91 10.62 -14.60
C HIS A 284 -12.60 9.53 -13.58
N LEU A 285 -12.86 9.82 -12.30
CA LEU A 285 -12.79 8.81 -11.25
C LEU A 285 -13.69 7.63 -11.62
N PRO A 286 -13.21 6.37 -11.48
CA PRO A 286 -13.99 5.19 -11.83
C PRO A 286 -15.32 5.04 -11.06
N PHE A 287 -15.58 5.90 -10.06
CA PHE A 287 -16.78 5.88 -9.21
C PHE A 287 -17.58 7.18 -9.20
N ALA A 288 -17.20 8.21 -9.99
CA ALA A 288 -17.99 9.42 -10.10
C ALA A 288 -19.24 9.14 -10.96
N GLY A 289 -20.24 8.45 -10.41
CA GLY A 289 -21.49 8.14 -11.11
C GLY A 289 -22.26 6.90 -10.66
N ARG A 290 -22.21 6.48 -9.40
CA ARG A 290 -23.19 5.54 -8.83
C ARG A 290 -23.85 6.12 -7.59
#